data_AF-A0A369JGI1-F1
#
_entry.id   AF-A0A369JGI1-F1
#
_cell.length_a   1.000
_cell.length_b   1.000
_cell.length_c   1.000
_cell.angle_alpha   90.00
_cell.angle_beta   90.00
_cell.angle_gamma   90.00
#
_symmetry.space_group_name_H-M   'P 1'
#
loop_
_entity.id
_entity.type
_entity.pdbx_description
1 polymer ?
#
loop_
_entity_poly.entity_id
_entity_poly.type
_entity_poly.pdbx_seq_one_letter_code
_entity_poly.pdbx_strand_id
1 'polypeptide(L)'
;MPLLAPAVSSRDSQDMTSHHSTCSSNFINNLSCPVKRLSLVLIQQDNKSRKHGLMVPVLELPVDLFLSIFLHLSIRDVLNLRQTCKGFTEITQLRSVWHLLLTTNILERNIPVPGFNHLSIESLTASELEQLAFQALQLRRTWTQLSPAASNEYTLKCDVLPTRLGVVALEFIPGRGNRYLLSLALASNLGRLYSLQCWDLEASPPDCIAMRTVQQCGWFILNSDHASPAVLAVQSPDIELLDIDFSGTNPMTGFVRTTTIEGRTDTLQGLHGSTVVTTDDQNRVHMWDTGNPDAHLELRSPNGESEMLLDVIIQDQFAIVIRRTALEIYGTHSLGSESPSIVVSPIVVHRWVWKLDSVSMAPQASCVTTRSTRPPSINVLIRYGSLLPWPVNLLHHYVLHPNGLYDASRPVDASNVPYEVTLATRRTIGSPIRLFATYHMAMGRYGTAVWIDSHTEDYFGRTDRGQRLAGSLLLDLQVGDDREEVPEARVESTMESTVFLVSENDNWTRLAVSEEEGRIAVGSVDGTITVLEYA
;
A
#
# COMPACT_ATOMS: atom_id res chain seq x y z
N MET A 1 -14.19 26.95 68.13
CA MET A 1 -12.83 26.41 67.91
C MET A 1 -12.58 26.43 66.40
N PRO A 2 -11.63 27.24 65.94
CA PRO A 2 -11.46 27.63 64.54
C PRO A 2 -10.29 26.89 63.87
N LEU A 3 -10.03 27.18 62.59
CA LEU A 3 -8.75 27.14 61.83
C LEU A 3 -9.15 26.90 60.35
N LEU A 4 -8.70 27.59 59.31
CA LEU A 4 -7.89 28.78 59.10
C LEU A 4 -8.01 29.05 57.57
N ALA A 5 -8.23 30.29 57.17
CA ALA A 5 -7.88 30.76 55.81
C ALA A 5 -6.38 31.09 55.77
N PRO A 6 -5.75 31.05 54.58
CA PRO A 6 -5.32 32.31 53.94
C PRO A 6 -5.52 32.26 52.40
N ALA A 7 -5.99 33.32 51.73
CA ALA A 7 -5.33 34.57 51.32
C ALA A 7 -4.30 34.43 50.17
N VAL A 8 -4.77 34.84 48.98
CA VAL A 8 -4.13 35.68 47.93
C VAL A 8 -2.65 35.49 47.60
N SER A 9 -2.36 35.19 46.33
CA SER A 9 -1.20 35.73 45.60
C SER A 9 -1.39 35.56 44.09
N SER A 10 -1.84 36.63 43.44
CA SER A 10 -1.70 36.88 42.01
C SER A 10 -0.22 36.88 41.61
N ARG A 11 0.16 36.07 40.61
CA ARG A 11 1.40 36.28 39.87
C ARG A 11 1.12 36.26 38.38
N ASP A 12 1.47 37.39 37.80
CA ASP A 12 1.56 37.75 36.40
C ASP A 12 2.09 36.61 35.52
N SER A 13 1.25 36.23 34.56
CA SER A 13 1.63 35.55 33.34
C SER A 13 2.46 36.51 32.49
N GLN A 14 3.79 36.29 32.46
CA GLN A 14 4.68 36.86 31.47
C GLN A 14 4.58 36.06 30.18
N ASP A 15 4.24 36.78 29.11
CA ASP A 15 4.31 36.39 27.71
C ASP A 15 5.69 35.80 27.36
N MET A 16 5.73 34.51 27.03
CA MET A 16 6.77 33.97 26.16
C MET A 16 6.24 33.99 24.73
N THR A 17 6.56 35.07 24.04
CA THR A 17 6.46 35.19 22.59
C THR A 17 7.43 34.19 21.96
N SER A 18 6.88 33.12 21.38
CA SER A 18 7.63 32.24 20.49
C SER A 18 7.89 32.98 19.18
N HIS A 19 9.16 33.31 18.95
CA HIS A 19 9.64 33.74 17.65
C HIS A 19 9.49 32.59 16.65
N HIS A 20 8.44 32.63 15.83
CA HIS A 20 8.39 31.87 14.58
C HIS A 20 9.45 32.45 13.63
N SER A 21 10.60 31.78 13.55
CA SER A 21 11.56 31.98 12.47
C SER A 21 10.97 31.42 11.18
N THR A 22 10.50 32.30 10.31
CA THR A 22 10.16 31.99 8.92
C THR A 22 11.44 31.64 8.17
N CYS A 23 11.67 30.34 7.97
CA CYS A 23 12.71 29.84 7.08
C CYS A 23 12.15 29.82 5.65
N SER A 24 12.12 30.98 5.00
CA SER A 24 11.89 31.07 3.56
C SER A 24 13.19 30.69 2.84
N SER A 25 13.28 29.45 2.35
CA SER A 25 14.39 29.03 1.49
C SER A 25 13.90 28.75 0.07
N ASN A 26 14.27 29.65 -0.84
CA ASN A 26 14.22 29.43 -2.27
C ASN A 26 15.21 28.32 -2.62
N PHE A 27 14.72 27.10 -2.85
CA PHE A 27 15.52 25.97 -3.34
C PHE A 27 15.18 25.66 -4.79
N ILE A 28 15.72 26.47 -5.71
CA ILE A 28 16.03 26.02 -7.06
C ILE A 28 17.50 26.37 -7.30
N ASN A 29 18.28 25.37 -7.71
CA ASN A 29 19.73 25.37 -8.01
C ASN A 29 20.62 24.81 -6.89
N ASN A 30 20.85 23.49 -6.95
CA ASN A 30 22.21 22.91 -6.99
C ASN A 30 22.13 21.38 -7.11
N LEU A 31 22.19 20.89 -8.35
CA LEU A 31 22.48 19.49 -8.66
C LEU A 31 23.82 19.42 -9.38
N SER A 32 24.92 19.47 -8.62
CA SER A 32 26.23 19.02 -9.09
C SER A 32 26.43 17.59 -8.62
N CYS A 33 26.20 16.64 -9.51
CA CYS A 33 26.63 15.26 -9.37
C CYS A 33 27.48 14.95 -10.61
N PRO A 34 28.61 14.24 -10.50
CA PRO A 34 29.51 14.06 -11.63
C PRO A 34 28.81 13.23 -12.70
N VAL A 35 28.47 13.88 -13.79
CA VAL A 35 27.98 13.23 -15.01
C VAL A 35 29.08 12.27 -15.46
N LYS A 36 28.83 10.97 -15.38
CA LYS A 36 29.55 10.00 -16.21
C LYS A 36 29.30 10.45 -17.65
N ARG A 37 30.28 11.13 -18.26
CA ARG A 37 30.25 11.43 -19.69
C ARG A 37 30.05 10.10 -20.40
N LEU A 38 28.87 9.89 -20.99
CA LEU A 38 28.73 9.05 -22.15
C LEU A 38 29.59 9.68 -23.24
N SER A 39 30.87 9.35 -23.21
CA SER A 39 31.76 9.51 -24.35
C SER A 39 31.20 8.56 -25.40
N LEU A 40 30.29 9.05 -26.24
CA LEU A 40 30.05 8.44 -27.54
C LEU A 40 31.41 8.50 -28.23
N VAL A 41 32.16 7.40 -28.15
CA VAL A 41 33.41 7.21 -28.88
C VAL A 41 32.99 7.03 -30.34
N LEU A 42 32.64 8.13 -30.98
CA LEU A 42 32.84 8.29 -32.40
C LEU A 42 34.34 8.19 -32.60
N ILE A 43 34.76 7.04 -33.12
CA ILE A 43 36.13 6.70 -33.48
C ILE A 43 36.78 7.91 -34.14
N GLN A 44 37.64 8.60 -33.38
CA GLN A 44 38.45 9.68 -33.89
C GLN A 44 39.61 9.03 -34.64
N GLN A 45 39.34 8.59 -35.86
CA GLN A 45 40.38 8.16 -36.78
C GLN A 45 41.18 9.38 -37.22
N ASP A 46 42.40 9.44 -36.70
CA ASP A 46 43.46 10.34 -37.12
C ASP A 46 43.73 10.12 -38.62
N ASN A 47 43.32 11.06 -39.47
CA ASN A 47 43.64 11.05 -40.90
C ASN A 47 43.66 12.47 -41.46
N LYS A 48 44.82 13.11 -41.35
CA LYS A 48 45.23 14.19 -42.24
C LYS A 48 45.14 13.68 -43.69
N SER A 49 44.19 14.23 -44.45
CA SER A 49 43.92 13.97 -45.89
C SER A 49 42.72 13.07 -46.21
N ARG A 50 41.49 13.51 -45.89
CA ARG A 50 40.30 13.15 -46.71
C ARG A 50 39.38 14.36 -46.93
N LYS A 51 39.28 14.75 -48.19
CA LYS A 51 38.28 15.68 -48.74
C LYS A 51 36.87 15.13 -48.48
N HIS A 52 35.96 16.00 -48.02
CA HIS A 52 34.51 15.79 -47.96
C HIS A 52 34.05 14.45 -47.35
N GLY A 53 34.36 14.21 -46.08
CA GLY A 53 33.56 13.28 -45.29
C GLY A 53 32.19 13.92 -45.05
N LEU A 54 31.16 13.39 -45.72
CA LEU A 54 29.76 13.70 -45.42
C LEU A 54 29.52 13.40 -43.93
N MET A 55 29.52 14.44 -43.08
CA MET A 55 28.82 14.37 -41.81
C MET A 55 27.35 14.22 -42.18
N VAL A 56 26.86 12.99 -42.20
CA VAL A 56 25.42 12.75 -42.24
C VAL A 56 24.86 13.50 -41.03
N PRO A 57 23.97 14.49 -41.22
CA PRO A 57 23.31 15.14 -40.12
C PRO A 57 22.65 14.04 -39.28
N VAL A 58 22.98 13.95 -37.99
CA VAL A 58 22.41 12.94 -37.08
C VAL A 58 20.86 12.93 -37.12
N LEU A 59 20.27 14.05 -37.56
CA LEU A 59 18.84 14.25 -37.76
C LEU A 59 18.25 13.60 -39.04
N GLU A 60 19.03 12.92 -39.87
CA GLU A 60 18.53 12.16 -41.03
C GLU A 60 18.13 10.71 -40.67
N LEU A 61 18.31 10.30 -39.41
CA LEU A 61 17.87 8.98 -38.98
C LEU A 61 16.34 8.88 -38.95
N PRO A 62 15.75 7.77 -39.44
CA PRO A 62 14.34 7.46 -39.24
C PRO A 62 13.91 7.49 -37.75
N VAL A 63 12.67 7.93 -37.48
CA VAL A 63 12.13 8.14 -36.12
C VAL A 63 12.16 6.86 -35.27
N ASP A 64 11.95 5.70 -35.88
CA ASP A 64 12.04 4.37 -35.29
C ASP A 64 13.45 4.05 -34.75
N LEU A 65 14.51 4.52 -35.41
CA LEU A 65 15.87 4.38 -34.88
C LEU A 65 16.07 5.26 -33.63
N PHE A 66 15.48 6.46 -33.60
CA PHE A 66 15.52 7.29 -32.40
C PHE A 66 14.74 6.66 -31.23
N LEU A 67 13.58 6.08 -31.49
CA LEU A 67 12.83 5.32 -30.48
C LEU A 67 13.68 4.16 -29.92
N SER A 68 14.38 3.43 -30.80
CA SER A 68 15.31 2.36 -30.41
C SER A 68 16.46 2.88 -29.56
N ILE A 69 17.01 4.05 -29.88
CA ILE A 69 18.05 4.69 -29.06
C ILE A 69 17.49 5.10 -27.69
N PHE A 70 16.31 5.73 -27.66
CA PHE A 70 15.70 6.23 -26.42
C PHE A 70 15.29 5.12 -25.46
N LEU A 71 15.01 3.90 -25.94
CA LEU A 71 14.81 2.72 -25.07
C LEU A 71 15.99 2.45 -24.13
N HIS A 72 17.19 2.81 -24.55
CA HIS A 72 18.41 2.60 -23.78
C HIS A 72 18.82 3.82 -22.95
N LEU A 73 18.03 4.90 -22.98
CA LEU A 73 18.30 6.13 -22.25
C LEU A 73 17.37 6.26 -21.05
N SER A 74 17.89 6.84 -19.98
CA SER A 74 17.04 7.28 -18.88
C SER A 74 16.19 8.48 -19.31
N ILE A 75 15.05 8.72 -18.65
CA ILE A 75 14.23 9.92 -18.87
C ILE A 75 15.07 11.21 -18.72
N ARG A 76 16.02 11.22 -17.77
CA ARG A 76 16.94 12.34 -17.58
C ARG A 76 17.84 12.57 -18.80
N ASP A 77 18.36 11.52 -19.41
CA ASP A 77 19.21 11.63 -20.60
C ASP A 77 18.42 12.11 -21.82
N VAL A 78 17.17 11.67 -21.97
CA VAL A 78 16.26 12.17 -23.00
C VAL A 78 16.00 13.67 -22.82
N LEU A 79 15.76 14.13 -21.59
CA LEU A 79 15.59 15.56 -21.28
C LEU A 79 16.88 16.36 -21.51
N ASN A 80 18.06 15.78 -21.25
CA ASN A 80 19.33 16.42 -21.58
C ASN A 80 19.53 16.52 -23.11
N LEU A 81 19.20 15.46 -23.85
CA LEU A 81 19.27 15.46 -25.32
C LEU A 81 18.35 16.50 -25.94
N ARG A 82 17.14 16.67 -25.40
CA ARG A 82 16.18 17.71 -25.79
C ARG A 82 16.80 19.11 -25.82
N GLN A 83 17.70 19.41 -24.88
CA GLN A 83 18.36 20.71 -24.74
C GLN A 83 19.51 20.93 -25.73
N THR A 84 19.89 19.93 -26.52
CA THR A 84 21.07 20.01 -27.39
C THR A 84 20.80 20.72 -28.72
N CYS A 85 19.68 20.45 -29.39
CA CYS A 85 19.28 21.10 -30.65
C CYS A 85 17.77 21.03 -30.89
N LYS A 86 17.26 21.88 -31.78
CA LYS A 86 15.82 21.96 -32.12
C LYS A 86 15.24 20.63 -32.61
N GLY A 87 15.99 19.88 -33.42
CA GLY A 87 15.54 18.58 -33.92
C GLY A 87 15.33 17.55 -32.80
N PHE A 88 16.24 17.46 -31.83
CA PHE A 88 16.02 16.64 -30.65
C PHE A 88 14.89 17.18 -29.77
N THR A 89 14.69 18.51 -29.71
CA THR A 89 13.52 19.08 -29.03
C THR A 89 12.21 18.55 -29.61
N GLU A 90 12.06 18.60 -30.93
CA GLU A 90 10.87 18.13 -31.63
C GLU A 90 10.66 16.62 -31.47
N ILE A 91 11.71 15.81 -31.67
CA ILE A 91 11.61 14.35 -31.59
C ILE A 91 11.30 13.89 -30.16
N THR A 92 11.92 14.47 -29.14
CA THR A 92 11.67 14.10 -27.72
C THR A 92 10.33 14.59 -27.19
N GLN A 93 9.56 15.37 -27.96
CA GLN A 93 8.18 15.76 -27.64
C GLN A 93 7.14 14.85 -28.31
N LEU A 94 7.58 13.89 -29.13
CA LEU A 94 6.66 12.93 -29.74
C LEU A 94 6.00 12.06 -28.67
N ARG A 95 4.68 11.84 -28.82
CA ARG A 95 3.89 10.98 -27.94
C ARG A 95 4.46 9.56 -27.85
N SER A 96 4.94 9.02 -28.96
CA SER A 96 5.52 7.67 -29.03
C SER A 96 6.75 7.51 -28.12
N VAL A 97 7.57 8.57 -27.97
CA VAL A 97 8.73 8.56 -27.07
C VAL A 97 8.27 8.45 -25.62
N TRP A 98 7.33 9.28 -25.19
CA TRP A 98 6.87 9.28 -23.80
C TRP A 98 6.04 8.06 -23.44
N HIS A 99 5.23 7.57 -24.37
CA HIS A 99 4.56 6.28 -24.20
C HIS A 99 5.60 5.17 -23.96
N LEU A 100 6.63 5.09 -24.80
CA LEU A 100 7.69 4.09 -24.69
C LEU A 100 8.43 4.20 -23.36
N LEU A 101 8.84 5.41 -22.97
CA LEU A 101 9.56 5.66 -21.71
C LEU A 101 8.71 5.35 -20.49
N LEU A 102 7.44 5.74 -20.46
CA LEU A 102 6.51 5.43 -19.37
C LEU A 102 6.32 3.91 -19.25
N THR A 103 6.11 3.21 -20.37
CA THR A 103 5.97 1.74 -20.34
C THR A 103 7.23 1.07 -19.83
N THR A 104 8.40 1.34 -20.42
CA THR A 104 9.62 0.56 -20.13
C THR A 104 10.38 0.98 -18.87
N ASN A 105 10.41 2.28 -18.55
CA ASN A 105 11.17 2.76 -17.41
C ASN A 105 10.35 2.86 -16.12
N ILE A 106 9.01 2.83 -16.21
CA ILE A 106 8.13 3.07 -15.06
C ILE A 106 7.20 1.89 -14.85
N LEU A 107 6.34 1.57 -15.82
CA LEU A 107 5.31 0.54 -15.66
C LEU A 107 5.91 -0.88 -15.60
N GLU A 108 6.86 -1.21 -16.48
CA GLU A 108 7.59 -2.50 -16.45
C GLU A 108 8.45 -2.66 -15.19
N ARG A 109 8.83 -1.55 -14.56
CA ARG A 109 9.59 -1.55 -13.30
C ARG A 109 8.71 -1.51 -12.05
N ASN A 110 7.39 -1.62 -12.23
CA ASN A 110 6.39 -1.50 -11.16
C ASN A 110 6.65 -0.25 -10.30
N ILE A 111 6.78 0.91 -10.93
CA ILE A 111 6.84 2.19 -10.24
C ILE A 111 5.41 2.78 -10.18
N PRO A 112 4.92 3.21 -9.00
CA PRO A 112 3.60 3.84 -8.89
C PRO A 112 3.54 5.13 -9.69
N VAL A 113 2.39 5.38 -10.33
CA VAL A 113 2.16 6.57 -11.16
C VAL A 113 0.99 7.38 -10.58
N PRO A 114 1.26 8.45 -9.84
CA PRO A 114 0.22 9.30 -9.24
C PRO A 114 -0.76 9.84 -10.28
N GLY A 115 -2.05 9.83 -9.96
CA GLY A 115 -3.11 10.35 -10.83
C GLY A 115 -3.35 9.54 -12.10
N PHE A 116 -2.67 8.41 -12.31
CA PHE A 116 -2.91 7.56 -13.49
C PHE A 116 -4.31 6.94 -13.46
N ASN A 117 -4.91 6.70 -12.29
CA ASN A 117 -6.35 6.44 -12.08
C ASN A 117 -7.04 5.51 -13.11
N HIS A 118 -6.35 4.48 -13.59
CA HIS A 118 -6.82 3.58 -14.66
C HIS A 118 -7.14 4.28 -16.00
N LEU A 119 -6.65 5.50 -16.20
CA LEU A 119 -6.73 6.21 -17.48
C LEU A 119 -6.08 5.36 -18.57
N SER A 120 -6.72 5.30 -19.72
CA SER A 120 -6.13 4.62 -20.87
C SER A 120 -4.89 5.39 -21.30
N ILE A 121 -3.74 4.70 -21.40
CA ILE A 121 -2.51 5.29 -21.93
C ILE A 121 -2.77 5.88 -23.33
N GLU A 122 -3.68 5.28 -24.10
CA GLU A 122 -4.06 5.70 -25.44
C GLU A 122 -4.74 7.07 -25.48
N SER A 123 -5.49 7.45 -24.44
CA SER A 123 -6.18 8.76 -24.39
C SER A 123 -5.27 9.92 -23.99
N LEU A 124 -4.09 9.64 -23.44
CA LEU A 124 -3.18 10.66 -22.93
C LEU A 124 -2.35 11.30 -24.05
N THR A 125 -2.21 12.62 -23.97
CA THR A 125 -1.33 13.43 -24.82
C THR A 125 0.15 13.21 -24.45
N ALA A 126 1.07 13.65 -25.33
CA ALA A 126 2.51 13.57 -25.06
C ALA A 126 2.90 14.31 -23.77
N SER A 127 2.31 15.48 -23.51
CA SER A 127 2.59 16.29 -22.32
C SER A 127 2.10 15.63 -21.05
N GLU A 128 0.92 15.00 -21.07
CA GLU A 128 0.38 14.27 -19.92
C GLU A 128 1.22 13.03 -19.60
N LEU A 129 1.65 12.27 -20.62
CA LEU A 129 2.55 11.13 -20.44
C LEU A 129 3.90 11.56 -19.86
N GLU A 130 4.46 12.68 -20.34
CA GLU A 130 5.70 13.27 -19.79
C GLU A 130 5.53 13.67 -18.32
N GLN A 131 4.42 14.34 -17.98
CA GLN A 131 4.13 14.76 -16.63
C GLN A 131 3.97 13.57 -15.67
N LEU A 132 3.18 12.56 -16.06
CA LEU A 132 3.02 11.33 -15.27
C LEU A 132 4.35 10.60 -15.07
N ALA A 133 5.18 10.53 -16.11
CA ALA A 133 6.49 9.92 -16.02
C ALA A 133 7.40 10.66 -15.02
N PHE A 134 7.35 12.00 -15.02
CA PHE A 134 8.09 12.81 -14.07
C PHE A 134 7.59 12.64 -12.64
N GLN A 135 6.27 12.71 -12.42
CA GLN A 135 5.64 12.53 -11.11
C GLN A 135 5.94 11.16 -10.52
N ALA A 136 5.85 10.10 -11.31
CA ALA A 136 6.19 8.74 -10.88
C ALA A 136 7.66 8.62 -10.42
N LEU A 137 8.61 9.20 -11.19
CA LEU A 137 10.02 9.19 -10.81
C LEU A 137 10.31 10.05 -9.58
N GLN A 138 9.63 11.20 -9.45
CA GLN A 138 9.73 12.06 -8.28
C GLN A 138 9.22 11.32 -7.04
N LEU A 139 8.02 10.74 -7.11
CA LEU A 139 7.44 9.97 -6.02
C LEU A 139 8.34 8.78 -5.64
N ARG A 140 8.83 8.02 -6.63
CA ARG A 140 9.79 6.93 -6.40
C ARG A 140 11.01 7.42 -5.64
N ARG A 141 11.57 8.57 -6.04
CA ARG A 141 12.71 9.17 -5.34
C ARG A 141 12.35 9.51 -3.90
N THR A 142 11.17 10.09 -3.65
CA THR A 142 10.69 10.42 -2.31
C THR A 142 10.57 9.15 -1.44
N TRP A 143 9.93 8.10 -1.93
CA TRP A 143 9.83 6.80 -1.23
C TRP A 143 11.18 6.17 -0.89
N THR A 144 12.21 6.42 -1.69
CA THR A 144 13.57 5.88 -1.46
C THR A 144 14.48 6.80 -0.63
N GLN A 145 14.02 7.99 -0.22
CA GLN A 145 14.80 8.85 0.67
C GLN A 145 14.78 8.28 2.09
N LEU A 146 15.87 8.47 2.85
CA LEU A 146 15.93 8.04 4.24
C LEU A 146 14.99 8.84 5.15
N SER A 147 14.67 10.09 4.78
CA SER A 147 13.82 10.99 5.55
C SER A 147 13.03 11.92 4.61
N PRO A 148 12.03 11.41 3.88
CA PRO A 148 11.24 12.21 2.97
C PRO A 148 10.44 13.28 3.72
N ALA A 149 10.40 14.50 3.17
CA ALA A 149 9.52 15.54 3.65
C ALA A 149 8.15 15.40 2.96
N ALA A 150 7.07 15.43 3.74
CA ALA A 150 5.72 15.44 3.19
C ALA A 150 5.48 16.76 2.43
N SER A 151 4.90 16.69 1.23
CA SER A 151 4.46 17.85 0.46
C SER A 151 3.28 18.54 1.15
N ASN A 152 2.35 17.74 1.69
CA ASN A 152 1.23 18.20 2.51
C ASN A 152 1.04 17.32 3.74
N GLU A 153 0.49 17.92 4.79
CA GLU A 153 0.06 17.22 6.00
C GLU A 153 -1.34 17.70 6.41
N TYR A 154 -2.25 16.74 6.61
CA TYR A 154 -3.62 17.00 7.05
C TYR A 154 -3.89 16.31 8.39
N THR A 155 -4.68 16.95 9.24
CA THR A 155 -5.22 16.32 10.44
C THR A 155 -6.73 16.25 10.34
N LEU A 156 -7.27 15.03 10.25
CA LEU A 156 -8.71 14.77 10.26
C LEU A 156 -9.15 14.51 11.70
N LYS A 157 -10.28 15.08 12.10
CA LYS A 157 -10.86 14.92 13.44
C LYS A 157 -12.32 14.55 13.32
N CYS A 158 -12.74 13.52 14.07
CA CYS A 158 -14.14 13.18 14.18
C CYS A 158 -14.82 14.09 15.23
N ASP A 159 -15.59 15.07 14.76
CA ASP A 159 -16.25 16.06 15.63
C ASP A 159 -17.61 15.61 16.18
N VAL A 160 -18.08 14.42 15.79
CA VAL A 160 -19.49 14.06 15.93
C VAL A 160 -19.84 13.52 17.32
N LEU A 161 -18.84 13.04 18.06
CA LEU A 161 -19.03 12.55 19.42
C LEU A 161 -18.16 13.35 20.39
N PRO A 162 -18.72 13.84 21.51
CA PRO A 162 -17.95 14.59 22.52
C PRO A 162 -16.96 13.71 23.32
N THR A 163 -16.75 12.47 22.90
CA THR A 163 -15.97 11.45 23.60
C THR A 163 -14.69 11.16 22.82
N ARG A 164 -13.61 10.80 23.52
CA ARG A 164 -12.40 10.30 22.87
C ARG A 164 -12.74 9.03 22.08
N LEU A 165 -12.55 9.09 20.76
CA LEU A 165 -12.69 7.95 19.87
C LEU A 165 -11.30 7.41 19.57
N GLY A 166 -11.02 6.12 19.71
CA GLY A 166 -9.73 5.56 19.27
C GLY A 166 -9.85 5.05 17.84
N VAL A 167 -8.93 5.42 16.94
CA VAL A 167 -8.92 4.86 15.58
C VAL A 167 -8.53 3.39 15.63
N VAL A 168 -9.41 2.51 15.16
CA VAL A 168 -9.26 1.05 15.19
C VAL A 168 -9.06 0.43 13.82
N ALA A 169 -9.39 1.12 12.73
CA ALA A 169 -9.05 0.72 11.37
C ALA A 169 -8.96 1.94 10.44
N LEU A 170 -8.08 1.86 9.44
CA LEU A 170 -7.87 2.84 8.39
C LEU A 170 -7.60 2.11 7.08
N GLU A 171 -8.28 2.49 6.00
CA GLU A 171 -8.07 1.89 4.69
C GLU A 171 -8.33 2.90 3.57
N PHE A 172 -7.47 2.93 2.55
CA PHE A 172 -7.73 3.71 1.33
C PHE A 172 -8.64 2.93 0.39
N ILE A 173 -9.62 3.59 -0.22
CA ILE A 173 -10.56 2.93 -1.13
C ILE A 173 -9.88 2.68 -2.49
N PRO A 174 -9.67 1.41 -2.92
CA PRO A 174 -9.00 1.11 -4.18
C PRO A 174 -9.87 1.49 -5.39
N GLY A 175 -9.24 1.72 -6.54
CA GLY A 175 -9.92 1.98 -7.81
C GLY A 175 -10.60 3.35 -7.94
N ARG A 176 -10.49 4.20 -6.92
CA ARG A 176 -11.02 5.57 -6.90
C ARG A 176 -9.90 6.61 -6.77
N GLY A 177 -8.76 6.31 -7.40
CA GLY A 177 -7.53 7.10 -7.30
C GLY A 177 -7.04 7.32 -5.88
N ASN A 178 -7.40 6.41 -4.95
CA ASN A 178 -7.12 6.50 -3.52
C ASN A 178 -7.36 7.89 -2.92
N ARG A 179 -8.37 8.59 -3.48
CA ARG A 179 -8.87 9.89 -3.03
C ARG A 179 -9.59 9.77 -1.70
N TYR A 180 -10.21 8.61 -1.47
CA TYR A 180 -11.07 8.39 -0.32
C TYR A 180 -10.37 7.54 0.74
N LEU A 181 -10.51 7.95 2.00
CA LEU A 181 -9.99 7.25 3.17
C LEU A 181 -11.16 6.80 4.05
N LEU A 182 -11.26 5.51 4.35
CA LEU A 182 -12.16 5.00 5.36
C LEU A 182 -11.47 4.98 6.73
N SER A 183 -12.22 5.36 7.75
CA SER A 183 -11.80 5.23 9.15
C SER A 183 -12.90 4.65 10.01
N LEU A 184 -12.53 3.73 10.89
CA LEU A 184 -13.39 3.24 11.96
C LEU A 184 -12.79 3.66 13.31
N ALA A 185 -13.59 4.34 14.12
CA ALA A 185 -13.18 4.81 15.45
C ALA A 185 -14.14 4.29 16.54
N LEU A 186 -13.59 3.86 17.67
CA LEU A 186 -14.33 3.30 18.81
C LEU A 186 -14.48 4.32 19.94
N ALA A 187 -15.71 4.59 20.38
CA ALA A 187 -15.98 5.43 21.54
C ALA A 187 -15.70 4.70 22.85
N SER A 188 -14.74 5.19 23.64
CA SER A 188 -14.30 4.50 24.87
C SER A 188 -15.37 4.43 25.96
N ASN A 189 -16.29 5.40 26.02
CA ASN A 189 -17.19 5.58 27.17
C ASN A 189 -18.67 5.26 26.89
N LEU A 190 -19.05 4.94 25.65
CA LEU A 190 -20.45 4.85 25.21
C LEU A 190 -20.90 3.44 24.80
N GLY A 191 -20.21 2.41 25.27
CA GLY A 191 -20.59 1.00 25.04
C GLY A 191 -20.46 0.56 23.58
N ARG A 192 -19.26 0.10 23.18
CA ARG A 192 -18.94 -0.46 21.84
C ARG A 192 -19.66 0.26 20.68
N LEU A 193 -19.65 1.59 20.74
CA LEU A 193 -20.19 2.47 19.71
C LEU A 193 -19.05 2.82 18.77
N TYR A 194 -19.23 2.56 17.50
CA TYR A 194 -18.24 2.83 16.47
C TYR A 194 -18.74 3.92 15.54
N SER A 195 -17.82 4.76 15.07
CA SER A 195 -18.06 5.72 14.00
C SER A 195 -17.27 5.27 12.78
N LEU A 196 -17.99 4.89 11.72
CA LEU A 196 -17.45 4.61 10.41
C LEU A 196 -17.56 5.88 9.57
N GLN A 197 -16.46 6.32 8.98
CA GLN A 197 -16.38 7.57 8.21
C GLN A 197 -15.63 7.35 6.90
N CYS A 198 -16.04 8.07 5.86
CA CYS A 198 -15.35 8.18 4.58
C CYS A 198 -14.96 9.64 4.35
N TRP A 199 -13.68 9.87 4.13
CA TRP A 199 -13.09 11.18 3.94
C TRP A 199 -12.71 11.37 2.47
N ASP A 200 -13.08 12.50 1.90
CA ASP A 200 -12.57 12.98 0.62
C ASP A 200 -11.32 13.84 0.86
N LEU A 201 -10.16 13.32 0.47
CA LEU A 201 -8.87 13.98 0.67
C LEU A 201 -8.55 15.04 -0.38
N GLU A 202 -9.25 15.06 -1.52
CA GLU A 202 -9.06 16.09 -2.54
C GLU A 202 -9.91 17.34 -2.29
N ALA A 203 -10.88 17.26 -1.37
CA ALA A 203 -11.57 18.45 -0.88
C ALA A 203 -10.57 19.38 -0.15
N SER A 204 -10.77 20.70 -0.27
CA SER A 204 -9.93 21.71 0.38
C SER A 204 -10.78 22.59 1.30
N PRO A 205 -10.85 22.32 2.62
CA PRO A 205 -10.15 21.24 3.34
C PRO A 205 -10.75 19.85 3.10
N PRO A 206 -10.04 18.76 3.46
CA PRO A 206 -10.59 17.40 3.41
C PRO A 206 -11.92 17.30 4.15
N ASP A 207 -12.89 16.61 3.54
CA ASP A 207 -14.28 16.61 4.02
C ASP A 207 -14.78 15.19 4.29
N CYS A 208 -15.64 15.03 5.29
CA CYS A 208 -16.26 13.76 5.61
C CYS A 208 -17.53 13.61 4.78
N ILE A 209 -17.49 12.79 3.73
CA ILE A 209 -18.60 12.65 2.76
C ILE A 209 -19.60 11.55 3.11
N ALA A 210 -19.21 10.61 3.96
CA ALA A 210 -20.09 9.57 4.47
C ALA A 210 -19.75 9.24 5.93
N MET A 211 -20.77 9.08 6.75
CA MET A 211 -20.62 8.75 8.16
C MET A 211 -21.79 7.90 8.63
N ARG A 212 -21.46 6.88 9.41
CA ARG A 212 -22.44 6.03 10.06
C ARG A 212 -21.97 5.66 11.46
N THR A 213 -22.88 5.74 12.41
CA THR A 213 -22.67 5.22 13.76
C THR A 213 -23.21 3.80 13.83
N VAL A 214 -22.40 2.90 14.36
CA VAL A 214 -22.67 1.46 14.39
C VAL A 214 -22.52 0.95 15.82
N GLN A 215 -23.53 0.27 16.34
CA GLN A 215 -23.46 -0.39 17.65
C GLN A 215 -22.95 -1.81 17.44
N GLN A 216 -22.06 -2.27 18.32
CA GLN A 216 -21.53 -3.65 18.28
C GLN A 216 -20.86 -4.00 16.93
N CYS A 217 -20.20 -3.02 16.31
CA CYS A 217 -19.42 -3.29 15.09
C CYS A 217 -18.34 -4.34 15.38
N GLY A 218 -18.37 -5.43 14.63
CA GLY A 218 -17.31 -6.43 14.67
C GLY A 218 -16.08 -5.92 13.92
N TRP A 219 -16.26 -5.62 12.64
CA TRP A 219 -15.22 -5.10 11.74
C TRP A 219 -15.83 -4.51 10.46
N PHE A 220 -15.00 -3.89 9.61
CA PHE A 220 -15.34 -3.61 8.21
C PHE A 220 -14.24 -4.11 7.28
N ILE A 221 -14.58 -4.44 6.05
CA ILE A 221 -13.62 -4.82 5.02
C ILE A 221 -13.94 -4.11 3.71
N LEU A 222 -12.92 -3.65 3.00
CA LEU A 222 -13.07 -3.12 1.65
C LEU A 222 -13.25 -4.24 0.64
N ASN A 223 -13.99 -3.95 -0.43
CA ASN A 223 -14.06 -4.82 -1.58
C ASN A 223 -12.77 -4.71 -2.39
N SER A 224 -12.07 -5.83 -2.55
CA SER A 224 -10.88 -5.90 -3.39
C SER A 224 -11.21 -5.81 -4.89
N ASP A 225 -12.46 -6.08 -5.29
CA ASP A 225 -12.98 -5.78 -6.63
C ASP A 225 -13.59 -4.37 -6.66
N HIS A 226 -12.89 -3.44 -7.33
CA HIS A 226 -13.30 -2.05 -7.47
C HIS A 226 -14.46 -1.86 -8.47
N ALA A 227 -14.78 -2.87 -9.28
CA ALA A 227 -15.93 -2.84 -10.19
C ALA A 227 -17.23 -3.29 -9.50
N SER A 228 -17.13 -3.88 -8.31
CA SER A 228 -18.30 -4.33 -7.55
C SER A 228 -19.17 -3.15 -7.13
N PRO A 229 -20.52 -3.30 -7.14
CA PRO A 229 -21.42 -2.28 -6.62
C PRO A 229 -21.31 -2.10 -5.10
N ALA A 230 -20.80 -3.08 -4.37
CA ALA A 230 -20.55 -2.97 -2.95
C ALA A 230 -19.09 -2.57 -2.71
N VAL A 231 -18.87 -1.36 -2.18
CA VAL A 231 -17.52 -0.83 -1.88
C VAL A 231 -16.94 -1.46 -0.62
N LEU A 232 -17.76 -1.74 0.38
CA LEU A 232 -17.33 -2.37 1.62
C LEU A 232 -18.40 -3.28 2.22
N ALA A 233 -18.00 -4.12 3.15
CA ALA A 233 -18.91 -4.82 4.05
C ALA A 233 -18.64 -4.42 5.51
N VAL A 234 -19.71 -4.31 6.30
CA VAL A 234 -19.69 -3.94 7.72
C VAL A 234 -20.46 -4.99 8.50
N GLN A 235 -19.91 -5.44 9.62
CA GLN A 235 -20.58 -6.39 10.51
C GLN A 235 -21.27 -5.66 11.67
N SER A 236 -22.61 -5.64 11.69
CA SER A 236 -23.43 -5.08 12.78
C SER A 236 -24.93 -5.41 12.67
N PRO A 237 -25.51 -6.12 13.65
CA PRO A 237 -25.16 -7.50 14.03
C PRO A 237 -25.18 -8.48 12.84
N ASP A 238 -25.81 -8.08 11.72
CA ASP A 238 -25.78 -8.77 10.43
C ASP A 238 -24.61 -8.27 9.58
N ILE A 239 -24.31 -8.95 8.47
CA ILE A 239 -23.30 -8.45 7.52
C ILE A 239 -24.01 -7.59 6.47
N GLU A 240 -23.66 -6.31 6.43
CA GLU A 240 -24.21 -5.35 5.46
C GLU A 240 -23.15 -5.00 4.41
N LEU A 241 -23.51 -5.15 3.14
CA LEU A 241 -22.74 -4.66 2.00
C LEU A 241 -23.20 -3.24 1.69
N LEU A 242 -22.25 -2.31 1.67
CA LEU A 242 -22.49 -0.88 1.51
C LEU A 242 -21.76 -0.35 0.27
N ASP A 243 -22.46 0.49 -0.48
CA ASP A 243 -21.89 1.45 -1.42
C ASP A 243 -21.71 2.81 -0.72
N ILE A 244 -21.00 3.74 -1.37
CA ILE A 244 -20.77 5.10 -0.90
C ILE A 244 -21.24 6.08 -1.97
N ASP A 245 -22.16 6.97 -1.60
CA ASP A 245 -22.54 8.11 -2.42
C ASP A 245 -21.43 9.18 -2.39
N PHE A 246 -20.47 9.05 -3.30
CA PHE A 246 -19.36 10.00 -3.46
C PHE A 246 -19.80 11.39 -3.96
N SER A 247 -21.05 11.54 -4.40
CA SER A 247 -21.63 12.81 -4.85
C SER A 247 -22.49 13.50 -3.79
N GLY A 248 -22.77 12.79 -2.69
CA GLY A 248 -23.68 13.23 -1.65
C GLY A 248 -23.15 14.43 -0.89
N THR A 249 -24.04 15.36 -0.54
CA THR A 249 -23.73 16.51 0.32
C THR A 249 -23.98 16.25 1.80
N ASN A 250 -24.71 15.17 2.12
CA ASN A 250 -25.05 14.81 3.50
C ASN A 250 -24.27 13.57 3.96
N PRO A 251 -23.30 13.74 4.86
CA PRO A 251 -22.47 12.63 5.33
C PRO A 251 -23.30 11.53 6.00
N MET A 252 -24.41 11.88 6.68
CA MET A 252 -25.24 10.91 7.41
C MET A 252 -25.92 9.87 6.50
N THR A 253 -26.08 10.18 5.22
CA THR A 253 -26.73 9.31 4.23
C THR A 253 -25.76 8.79 3.17
N GLY A 254 -24.47 9.11 3.28
CA GLY A 254 -23.46 8.76 2.28
C GLY A 254 -23.20 7.26 2.18
N PHE A 255 -23.42 6.48 3.24
CA PHE A 255 -23.36 5.02 3.17
C PHE A 255 -24.71 4.45 2.71
N VAL A 256 -24.72 3.87 1.51
CA VAL A 256 -25.92 3.29 0.89
C VAL A 256 -25.88 1.77 1.02
N ARG A 257 -26.90 1.17 1.63
CA ARG A 257 -26.95 -0.28 1.80
C ARG A 257 -27.36 -0.97 0.50
N THR A 258 -26.53 -1.89 0.02
CA THR A 258 -26.76 -2.67 -1.20
C THR A 258 -27.40 -4.01 -0.89
N THR A 259 -26.89 -4.74 0.11
CA THR A 259 -27.37 -6.08 0.47
C THR A 259 -27.12 -6.34 1.96
N THR A 260 -27.90 -7.23 2.57
CA THR A 260 -27.73 -7.67 3.95
C THR A 260 -27.79 -9.20 4.02
N ILE A 261 -26.84 -9.79 4.73
CA ILE A 261 -26.81 -11.22 5.05
C ILE A 261 -27.25 -11.35 6.52
N GLU A 262 -28.51 -11.72 6.73
CA GLU A 262 -29.15 -11.76 8.05
C GLU A 262 -28.71 -12.95 8.91
N GLY A 263 -28.73 -12.76 10.23
CA GLY A 263 -28.58 -13.82 11.24
C GLY A 263 -27.12 -14.23 11.51
N ARG A 264 -26.15 -13.40 11.14
CA ARG A 264 -24.73 -13.81 11.11
C ARG A 264 -23.84 -12.98 12.01
N THR A 265 -23.40 -13.59 13.10
CA THR A 265 -22.46 -12.99 14.04
C THR A 265 -20.99 -13.27 13.71
N ASP A 266 -20.69 -13.86 12.55
CA ASP A 266 -19.34 -14.24 12.16
C ASP A 266 -18.47 -13.00 11.89
N THR A 267 -17.21 -13.06 12.33
CA THR A 267 -16.24 -11.97 12.12
C THR A 267 -15.91 -11.86 10.64
N LEU A 268 -16.04 -10.66 10.07
CA LEU A 268 -15.73 -10.39 8.66
C LEU A 268 -14.21 -10.39 8.41
N GLN A 269 -13.77 -11.06 7.34
CA GLN A 269 -12.34 -11.29 7.06
C GLN A 269 -11.91 -10.87 5.66
N GLY A 270 -12.81 -10.88 4.67
CA GLY A 270 -12.48 -10.51 3.30
C GLY A 270 -13.73 -10.27 2.46
N LEU A 271 -13.59 -9.45 1.41
CA LEU A 271 -14.62 -9.19 0.40
C LEU A 271 -13.97 -9.06 -0.99
N HIS A 272 -14.51 -9.79 -1.96
CA HIS A 272 -14.12 -9.70 -3.36
C HIS A 272 -15.33 -9.96 -4.26
N GLY A 273 -15.72 -8.95 -5.04
CA GLY A 273 -16.91 -9.04 -5.89
C GLY A 273 -18.17 -9.25 -5.04
N SER A 274 -18.82 -10.41 -5.22
CA SER A 274 -19.95 -10.91 -4.42
C SER A 274 -19.55 -11.95 -3.36
N THR A 275 -18.26 -12.25 -3.20
CA THR A 275 -17.78 -13.26 -2.26
C THR A 275 -17.35 -12.63 -0.95
N VAL A 276 -17.93 -13.08 0.15
CA VAL A 276 -17.60 -12.65 1.52
C VAL A 276 -16.91 -13.79 2.25
N VAL A 277 -15.84 -13.49 2.99
CA VAL A 277 -15.18 -14.46 3.89
C VAL A 277 -15.44 -14.05 5.33
N THR A 278 -15.90 -15.01 6.14
CA THR A 278 -16.15 -14.82 7.57
C THR A 278 -15.45 -15.89 8.40
N THR A 279 -15.29 -15.60 9.68
CA THR A 279 -14.78 -16.54 10.69
C THR A 279 -15.79 -16.63 11.84
N ASP A 280 -16.24 -17.83 12.18
CA ASP A 280 -17.17 -18.03 13.30
C ASP A 280 -16.47 -17.99 14.68
N ASP A 281 -17.24 -18.20 15.74
CA ASP A 281 -16.75 -18.24 17.13
C ASP A 281 -15.76 -19.39 17.40
N GLN A 282 -15.75 -20.40 16.54
CA GLN A 282 -14.85 -21.54 16.57
C GLN A 282 -13.63 -21.36 15.66
N ASN A 283 -13.40 -20.17 15.11
CA ASN A 283 -12.34 -19.88 14.13
C ASN A 283 -12.43 -20.71 12.83
N ARG A 284 -13.61 -21.24 12.48
CA ARG A 284 -13.83 -21.88 11.16
C ARG A 284 -14.06 -20.77 10.14
N VAL A 285 -13.40 -20.91 9.00
CA VAL A 285 -13.41 -19.92 7.93
C VAL A 285 -14.44 -20.37 6.90
N HIS A 286 -15.36 -19.46 6.58
CA HIS A 286 -16.43 -19.73 5.63
C HIS A 286 -16.39 -18.70 4.49
N MET A 287 -16.62 -19.15 3.27
CA MET A 287 -16.81 -18.31 2.10
C MET A 287 -18.28 -18.37 1.67
N TRP A 288 -18.87 -17.20 1.45
CA TRP A 288 -20.27 -17.01 1.10
C TRP A 288 -20.36 -16.28 -0.23
N ASP A 289 -21.31 -16.66 -1.08
CA ASP A 289 -21.75 -15.81 -2.18
C ASP A 289 -22.94 -14.97 -1.73
N THR A 290 -22.84 -13.65 -1.87
CA THR A 290 -23.93 -12.73 -1.50
C THR A 290 -25.19 -12.94 -2.35
N GLY A 291 -25.05 -13.52 -3.55
CA GLY A 291 -26.18 -13.88 -4.40
C GLY A 291 -26.94 -15.14 -3.92
N ASN A 292 -26.28 -16.01 -3.15
CA ASN A 292 -26.85 -17.24 -2.62
C ASN A 292 -26.31 -17.51 -1.20
N PRO A 293 -26.82 -16.80 -0.18
CA PRO A 293 -26.28 -16.84 1.18
C PRO A 293 -26.45 -18.20 1.88
N ASP A 294 -27.30 -19.08 1.34
CA ASP A 294 -27.50 -20.44 1.87
C ASP A 294 -26.35 -21.38 1.45
N ALA A 295 -25.71 -21.15 0.31
CA ALA A 295 -24.59 -21.94 -0.19
C ALA A 295 -23.26 -21.37 0.29
N HIS A 296 -22.42 -22.22 0.89
CA HIS A 296 -21.12 -21.79 1.39
C HIS A 296 -20.03 -22.85 1.37
N LEU A 297 -18.80 -22.38 1.38
CA LEU A 297 -17.61 -23.21 1.49
C LEU A 297 -16.98 -23.06 2.88
N GLU A 298 -16.83 -24.17 3.61
CA GLU A 298 -16.00 -24.21 4.82
C GLU A 298 -14.54 -24.50 4.41
N LEU A 299 -13.64 -23.55 4.63
CA LEU A 299 -12.20 -23.70 4.36
C LEU A 299 -11.53 -24.37 5.56
N ARG A 300 -11.39 -25.71 5.50
CA ARG A 300 -10.89 -26.52 6.62
C ARG A 300 -9.38 -26.74 6.53
N SER A 301 -8.67 -26.33 7.58
CA SER A 301 -7.24 -26.60 7.74
C SER A 301 -6.94 -28.11 7.75
N PRO A 302 -5.80 -28.60 7.20
CA PRO A 302 -5.50 -30.03 7.08
C PRO A 302 -5.49 -30.78 8.42
N ASN A 303 -5.20 -30.09 9.53
CA ASN A 303 -5.15 -30.69 10.86
C ASN A 303 -6.55 -30.75 11.52
N GLY A 304 -7.56 -30.11 10.95
CA GLY A 304 -8.86 -29.90 11.57
C GLY A 304 -8.83 -28.94 12.77
N GLU A 305 -7.67 -28.41 13.14
CA GLU A 305 -7.52 -27.41 14.19
C GLU A 305 -7.94 -26.04 13.67
N SER A 306 -8.85 -25.38 14.38
CA SER A 306 -9.25 -24.02 14.06
C SER A 306 -8.23 -23.02 14.58
N GLU A 307 -7.35 -22.56 13.70
CA GLU A 307 -6.45 -21.45 13.99
C GLU A 307 -7.05 -20.11 13.57
N MET A 308 -6.72 -19.06 14.34
CA MET A 308 -7.07 -17.68 14.03
C MET A 308 -6.56 -17.30 12.63
N LEU A 309 -7.47 -16.76 11.82
CA LEU A 309 -7.17 -16.15 10.54
C LEU A 309 -6.52 -14.78 10.76
N LEU A 310 -5.42 -14.51 10.07
CA LEU A 310 -4.70 -13.24 10.14
C LEU A 310 -4.92 -12.38 8.91
N ASP A 311 -4.99 -12.99 7.73
CA ASP A 311 -5.21 -12.29 6.46
C ASP A 311 -5.75 -13.25 5.39
N VAL A 312 -6.47 -12.72 4.40
CA VAL A 312 -7.06 -13.49 3.29
C VAL A 312 -7.06 -12.69 1.99
N ILE A 313 -6.61 -13.34 0.91
CA ILE A 313 -6.79 -12.85 -0.47
C ILE A 313 -7.79 -13.76 -1.16
N ILE A 314 -8.80 -13.15 -1.78
CA ILE A 314 -9.83 -13.85 -2.54
C ILE A 314 -9.64 -13.51 -4.02
N GLN A 315 -9.80 -14.51 -4.87
CA GLN A 315 -9.87 -14.42 -6.32
C GLN A 315 -11.00 -15.34 -6.80
N ASP A 316 -11.44 -15.19 -8.04
CA ASP A 316 -12.57 -15.95 -8.59
C ASP A 316 -12.42 -17.48 -8.43
N GLN A 317 -11.21 -18.00 -8.62
CA GLN A 317 -10.95 -19.46 -8.67
C GLN A 317 -10.22 -20.02 -7.45
N PHE A 318 -9.67 -19.16 -6.59
CA PHE A 318 -8.93 -19.59 -5.41
C PHE A 318 -8.95 -18.56 -4.29
N ALA A 319 -8.66 -19.03 -3.07
CA ALA A 319 -8.43 -18.19 -1.91
C ALA A 319 -7.08 -18.54 -1.28
N ILE A 320 -6.37 -17.52 -0.81
CA ILE A 320 -5.13 -17.65 -0.05
C ILE A 320 -5.43 -17.18 1.37
N VAL A 321 -5.19 -18.07 2.32
CA VAL A 321 -5.55 -17.90 3.73
C VAL A 321 -4.26 -17.97 4.54
N ILE A 322 -3.94 -16.93 5.32
CA ILE A 322 -2.84 -16.99 6.27
C ILE A 322 -3.40 -17.10 7.69
N ARG A 323 -3.14 -18.26 8.29
CA ARG A 323 -3.42 -18.55 9.70
C ARG A 323 -2.18 -18.31 10.54
N ARG A 324 -2.33 -18.47 11.85
CA ARG A 324 -1.24 -18.27 12.82
C ARG A 324 -0.01 -19.15 12.57
N THR A 325 -0.14 -20.36 12.02
CA THR A 325 1.03 -21.22 11.74
C THR A 325 1.14 -21.68 10.30
N ALA A 326 0.22 -21.31 9.41
CA ALA A 326 0.22 -21.78 8.03
C ALA A 326 -0.24 -20.73 7.02
N LEU A 327 0.31 -20.83 5.80
CA LEU A 327 -0.28 -20.26 4.59
C LEU A 327 -0.92 -21.41 3.82
N GLU A 328 -2.18 -21.23 3.42
CA GLU A 328 -3.02 -22.26 2.80
C GLU A 328 -3.63 -21.71 1.51
N ILE A 329 -3.63 -22.51 0.42
CA ILE A 329 -4.28 -22.15 -0.85
C ILE A 329 -5.43 -23.13 -1.11
N TYR A 330 -6.62 -22.59 -1.35
CA TYR A 330 -7.87 -23.32 -1.59
C TYR A 330 -8.38 -23.04 -3.00
N GLY A 331 -8.96 -24.04 -3.68
CA GLY A 331 -9.73 -23.83 -4.91
C GLY A 331 -11.20 -23.50 -4.58
N THR A 332 -11.78 -22.52 -5.24
CA THR A 332 -13.13 -21.98 -4.90
C THR A 332 -14.22 -22.33 -5.92
N HIS A 333 -13.90 -23.12 -6.95
CA HIS A 333 -14.81 -23.49 -8.05
C HIS A 333 -16.12 -24.18 -7.63
N SER A 334 -16.23 -24.61 -6.36
CA SER A 334 -17.44 -25.23 -5.80
C SER A 334 -18.46 -24.21 -5.27
N LEU A 335 -18.11 -22.92 -5.22
CA LEU A 335 -19.03 -21.86 -4.80
C LEU A 335 -20.13 -21.72 -5.87
N GLY A 336 -21.38 -21.98 -5.49
CA GLY A 336 -22.53 -22.03 -6.41
C GLY A 336 -23.05 -23.43 -6.73
N SER A 337 -22.44 -24.49 -6.17
CA SER A 337 -23.05 -25.83 -6.17
C SER A 337 -24.38 -25.84 -5.41
N GLU A 338 -25.33 -26.69 -5.80
CA GLU A 338 -26.64 -26.84 -5.14
C GLU A 338 -26.54 -27.35 -3.69
N SER A 339 -25.35 -27.82 -3.27
CA SER A 339 -25.13 -28.27 -1.89
C SER A 339 -25.03 -27.07 -0.94
N PRO A 340 -25.78 -27.05 0.17
CA PRO A 340 -25.83 -25.89 1.07
C PRO A 340 -24.49 -25.65 1.79
N SER A 341 -23.67 -26.68 2.01
CA SER A 341 -22.37 -26.56 2.67
C SER A 341 -21.38 -27.56 2.09
N ILE A 342 -20.25 -27.06 1.60
CA ILE A 342 -19.15 -27.89 1.08
C ILE A 342 -17.91 -27.60 1.90
N VAL A 343 -17.29 -28.64 2.42
CA VAL A 343 -15.99 -28.52 3.11
C VAL A 343 -14.88 -28.70 2.08
N VAL A 344 -13.98 -27.72 2.00
CA VAL A 344 -12.83 -27.74 1.09
C VAL A 344 -11.54 -27.84 1.90
N SER A 345 -10.65 -28.73 1.49
CA SER A 345 -9.29 -28.84 2.03
C SER A 345 -8.30 -28.05 1.18
N PRO A 346 -7.22 -27.52 1.77
CA PRO A 346 -6.25 -26.76 1.00
C PRO A 346 -5.47 -27.67 0.06
N ILE A 347 -5.17 -27.12 -1.11
CA ILE A 347 -4.37 -27.76 -2.16
C ILE A 347 -2.88 -27.63 -1.84
N VAL A 348 -2.51 -26.49 -1.26
CA VAL A 348 -1.14 -26.17 -0.83
C VAL A 348 -1.16 -25.71 0.61
N VAL A 349 -0.17 -26.18 1.37
CA VAL A 349 0.05 -25.77 2.75
C VAL A 349 1.54 -25.50 2.95
N HIS A 350 1.87 -24.27 3.34
CA HIS A 350 3.19 -23.89 3.85
C HIS A 350 3.09 -23.68 5.36
N ARG A 351 3.93 -24.34 6.15
CA ARG A 351 3.94 -24.21 7.61
C ARG A 351 5.10 -23.36 8.07
N TRP A 352 4.78 -22.34 8.87
CA TRP A 352 5.75 -21.51 9.54
C TRP A 352 6.34 -22.25 10.74
N VAL A 353 7.63 -22.05 10.98
CA VAL A 353 8.31 -22.62 12.15
C VAL A 353 7.83 -21.97 13.45
N TRP A 354 7.44 -20.69 13.39
CA TRP A 354 6.96 -19.91 14.52
C TRP A 354 5.56 -19.36 14.27
N LYS A 355 4.83 -19.14 15.37
CA LYS A 355 3.51 -18.49 15.32
C LYS A 355 3.64 -17.07 14.82
N LEU A 356 2.83 -16.74 13.83
CA LEU A 356 2.64 -15.39 13.35
C LEU A 356 1.85 -14.59 14.41
N ASP A 357 2.17 -13.32 14.49
CA ASP A 357 1.46 -12.34 15.30
C ASP A 357 0.64 -11.41 14.42
N SER A 358 1.28 -10.91 13.35
CA SER A 358 0.65 -9.98 12.41
C SER A 358 1.19 -10.22 11.00
N VAL A 359 0.33 -9.96 10.02
CA VAL A 359 0.56 -10.24 8.60
C VAL A 359 -0.07 -9.12 7.79
N SER A 360 0.57 -8.77 6.68
CA SER A 360 -0.01 -7.95 5.63
C SER A 360 0.37 -8.53 4.28
N MET A 361 -0.62 -8.95 3.50
CA MET A 361 -0.46 -9.38 2.12
C MET A 361 -0.88 -8.27 1.14
N ALA A 362 -0.07 -8.03 0.11
CA ALA A 362 -0.42 -7.13 -0.98
C ALA A 362 -0.11 -7.78 -2.35
N PRO A 363 -1.14 -8.06 -3.18
CA PRO A 363 -0.92 -8.42 -4.58
C PRO A 363 -0.19 -7.31 -5.31
N GLN A 364 0.89 -7.65 -6.01
CA GLN A 364 1.67 -6.69 -6.76
C GLN A 364 0.84 -6.11 -7.91
N ALA A 365 0.84 -4.80 -8.05
CA ALA A 365 0.34 -4.16 -9.25
C ALA A 365 1.31 -4.50 -10.39
N SER A 366 0.82 -5.10 -11.47
CA SER A 366 1.57 -5.23 -12.71
C SER A 366 0.74 -4.69 -13.87
N CYS A 367 1.30 -3.69 -14.55
CA CYS A 367 0.69 -3.15 -15.76
C CYS A 367 0.62 -4.22 -16.86
N VAL A 368 1.64 -5.09 -16.90
CA VAL A 368 1.76 -6.18 -17.88
C VAL A 368 0.70 -7.28 -17.63
N THR A 369 0.30 -7.52 -16.37
CA THR A 369 -0.68 -8.56 -16.05
C THR A 369 -2.08 -8.30 -16.57
N THR A 370 -2.44 -7.07 -16.97
CA THR A 370 -3.75 -6.82 -17.61
C THR A 370 -3.98 -7.68 -18.87
N ARG A 371 -2.91 -8.17 -19.49
CA ARG A 371 -2.97 -9.10 -20.63
C ARG A 371 -2.70 -10.56 -20.26
N SER A 372 -2.23 -10.81 -19.05
CA SER A 372 -1.88 -12.14 -18.58
C SER A 372 -3.05 -12.73 -17.80
N THR A 373 -3.41 -13.97 -18.10
CA THR A 373 -4.33 -14.75 -17.26
C THR A 373 -3.68 -15.22 -15.96
N ARG A 374 -2.39 -14.94 -15.76
CA ARG A 374 -1.66 -15.34 -14.55
C ARG A 374 -1.90 -14.34 -13.43
N PRO A 375 -2.02 -14.83 -12.18
CA PRO A 375 -2.15 -13.97 -11.03
C PRO A 375 -0.83 -13.21 -10.78
N PRO A 376 -0.87 -12.01 -10.18
CA PRO A 376 0.34 -11.28 -9.82
C PRO A 376 1.05 -11.93 -8.64
N SER A 377 2.36 -11.69 -8.52
CA SER A 377 3.10 -12.02 -7.29
C SER A 377 2.47 -11.34 -6.08
N ILE A 378 2.53 -11.96 -4.91
CA ILE A 378 2.01 -11.39 -3.66
C ILE A 378 3.17 -11.12 -2.73
N ASN A 379 3.31 -9.88 -2.29
CA ASN A 379 4.22 -9.56 -1.20
C ASN A 379 3.55 -9.94 0.12
N VAL A 380 4.28 -10.61 1.00
CA VAL A 380 3.81 -11.03 2.31
C VAL A 380 4.78 -10.51 3.36
N LEU A 381 4.34 -9.59 4.21
CA LEU A 381 5.11 -9.07 5.33
C LEU A 381 4.55 -9.64 6.62
N ILE A 382 5.40 -10.26 7.42
CA ILE A 382 4.99 -10.92 8.65
C ILE A 382 5.85 -10.46 9.82
N ARG A 383 5.25 -10.51 11.00
CA ARG A 383 5.92 -10.46 12.29
C ARG A 383 5.62 -11.73 13.06
N TYR A 384 6.65 -12.37 13.60
CA TYR A 384 6.50 -13.52 14.48
C TYR A 384 6.13 -13.07 15.91
N GLY A 385 5.26 -13.82 16.56
CA GLY A 385 4.82 -13.55 17.95
C GLY A 385 5.66 -14.22 19.04
N SER A 386 6.77 -14.87 18.67
CA SER A 386 7.64 -15.56 19.64
C SER A 386 8.69 -14.60 20.21
N LEU A 387 8.96 -14.70 21.51
CA LEU A 387 10.07 -14.00 22.17
C LEU A 387 11.42 -14.72 22.01
N LEU A 388 11.42 -15.97 21.51
CA LEU A 388 12.61 -16.80 21.33
C LEU A 388 12.50 -17.67 20.05
N PRO A 389 13.57 -17.88 19.26
CA PRO A 389 14.89 -17.27 19.34
C PRO A 389 14.99 -15.89 18.67
N TRP A 390 13.93 -15.45 17.99
CA TRP A 390 13.90 -14.17 17.27
C TRP A 390 13.21 -13.12 18.12
N PRO A 391 13.75 -11.90 18.20
CA PRO A 391 13.05 -10.83 18.88
C PRO A 391 11.83 -10.46 18.02
N VAL A 392 10.71 -10.17 18.68
CA VAL A 392 9.53 -9.45 18.14
C VAL A 392 9.86 -8.11 17.45
N ASN A 393 11.15 -7.82 17.25
CA ASN A 393 11.76 -6.62 16.71
C ASN A 393 12.14 -6.77 15.23
N LEU A 394 11.67 -7.82 14.55
CA LEU A 394 11.97 -8.08 13.15
C LEU A 394 10.67 -8.21 12.34
N LEU A 395 10.71 -7.68 11.12
CA LEU A 395 9.75 -7.96 10.08
C LEU A 395 10.40 -8.84 9.02
N HIS A 396 9.65 -9.78 8.47
CA HIS A 396 10.14 -10.66 7.41
C HIS A 396 9.28 -10.48 6.17
N HIS A 397 9.95 -10.25 5.04
CA HIS A 397 9.30 -10.12 3.74
C HIS A 397 9.52 -11.39 2.92
N TYR A 398 8.41 -11.93 2.45
CA TYR A 398 8.34 -13.04 1.51
C TYR A 398 7.63 -12.59 0.24
N VAL A 399 7.88 -13.29 -0.85
CA VAL A 399 7.15 -13.09 -2.11
C VAL A 399 6.62 -14.44 -2.56
N LEU A 400 5.31 -14.52 -2.74
CA LEU A 400 4.64 -15.65 -3.34
C LEU A 400 4.63 -15.44 -4.86
N HIS A 401 5.42 -16.24 -5.58
CA HIS A 401 5.56 -16.13 -7.04
C HIS A 401 4.47 -16.93 -7.76
N PRO A 402 3.87 -16.39 -8.83
CA PRO A 402 2.89 -17.13 -9.61
C PRO A 402 3.54 -18.34 -10.28
N ASN A 403 2.86 -19.47 -10.25
CA ASN A 403 3.34 -20.68 -10.91
C ASN A 403 3.28 -20.51 -12.43
N GLY A 404 4.42 -20.64 -13.11
CA GLY A 404 4.50 -20.49 -14.56
C GLY A 404 3.66 -21.50 -15.35
N LEU A 405 3.30 -22.64 -14.74
CA LEU A 405 2.47 -23.69 -15.33
C LEU A 405 0.96 -23.51 -15.06
N TYR A 406 0.58 -22.50 -14.28
CA TYR A 406 -0.82 -22.24 -13.96
C TYR A 406 -1.61 -21.86 -15.22
N ASP A 407 -2.77 -22.49 -15.38
CA ASP A 407 -3.73 -22.22 -16.44
C ASP A 407 -5.09 -21.85 -15.82
N ALA A 408 -5.45 -20.56 -15.94
CA ALA A 408 -6.71 -20.01 -15.42
C ALA A 408 -7.96 -20.56 -16.11
N SER A 409 -7.84 -21.29 -17.22
CA SER A 409 -8.98 -21.96 -17.85
C SER A 409 -9.35 -23.30 -17.19
N ARG A 410 -8.44 -23.84 -16.36
CA ARG A 410 -8.61 -25.11 -15.66
C ARG A 410 -8.94 -24.85 -14.19
N PRO A 411 -9.70 -25.75 -13.53
CA PRO A 411 -9.96 -25.62 -12.10
C PRO A 411 -8.65 -25.64 -11.31
N VAL A 412 -8.63 -24.89 -10.20
CA VAL A 412 -7.51 -24.88 -9.27
C VAL A 412 -7.54 -26.17 -8.45
N ASP A 413 -6.54 -27.02 -8.69
CA ASP A 413 -6.34 -28.32 -8.03
C ASP A 413 -4.84 -28.61 -7.83
N ALA A 414 -4.49 -29.78 -7.30
CA ALA A 414 -3.09 -30.16 -7.04
C ALA A 414 -2.21 -30.22 -8.30
N SER A 415 -2.80 -30.32 -9.50
CA SER A 415 -2.11 -30.30 -10.78
C SER A 415 -2.04 -28.92 -11.44
N ASN A 416 -2.82 -27.96 -10.94
CA ASN A 416 -2.96 -26.61 -11.49
C ASN A 416 -2.97 -25.55 -10.37
N VAL A 417 -1.85 -25.46 -9.65
CA VAL A 417 -1.70 -24.54 -8.52
C VAL A 417 -1.33 -23.13 -9.00
N PRO A 418 -1.99 -22.06 -8.52
CA PRO A 418 -1.75 -20.68 -8.99
C PRO A 418 -0.39 -20.10 -8.58
N TYR A 419 0.21 -20.59 -7.49
CA TYR A 419 1.44 -20.06 -6.92
C TYR A 419 2.43 -21.17 -6.57
N GLU A 420 3.71 -20.82 -6.60
CA GLU A 420 4.79 -21.69 -6.14
C GLU A 420 4.78 -21.80 -4.60
N VAL A 421 5.00 -23.01 -4.08
CA VAL A 421 4.89 -23.29 -2.64
C VAL A 421 6.12 -22.82 -1.84
N THR A 422 7.25 -22.62 -2.52
CA THR A 422 8.52 -22.29 -1.88
C THR A 422 8.60 -20.81 -1.52
N LEU A 423 8.20 -20.49 -0.29
CA LEU A 423 8.39 -19.16 0.30
C LEU A 423 9.84 -18.99 0.76
N ALA A 424 10.63 -18.28 -0.05
CA ALA A 424 11.95 -17.82 0.37
C ALA A 424 11.84 -16.44 1.04
N THR A 425 12.46 -16.30 2.22
CA THR A 425 12.61 -14.98 2.85
C THR A 425 13.47 -14.11 1.93
N ARG A 426 12.90 -13.02 1.44
CA ARG A 426 13.62 -12.06 0.59
C ARG A 426 14.41 -11.09 1.44
N ARG A 427 13.77 -10.53 2.46
CA ARG A 427 14.38 -9.54 3.36
C ARG A 427 13.95 -9.76 4.80
N THR A 428 14.85 -9.45 5.73
CA THR A 428 14.55 -9.33 7.16
C THR A 428 14.89 -7.90 7.58
N ILE A 429 13.93 -7.22 8.20
CA ILE A 429 13.99 -5.78 8.46
C ILE A 429 13.93 -5.55 9.97
N GLY A 430 14.85 -4.75 10.49
CA GLY A 430 14.79 -4.29 11.87
C GLY A 430 13.60 -3.38 12.14
N SER A 431 12.78 -3.72 13.13
CA SER A 431 11.58 -2.98 13.54
C SER A 431 11.31 -3.21 15.03
N PRO A 432 12.08 -2.58 15.93
CA PRO A 432 12.03 -2.87 17.36
C PRO A 432 10.74 -2.37 18.01
N ILE A 433 10.14 -3.20 18.85
CA ILE A 433 8.90 -2.89 19.56
C ILE A 433 9.17 -3.01 21.06
N ARG A 434 8.84 -1.94 21.80
CA ARG A 434 8.84 -1.99 23.27
C ARG A 434 7.72 -2.91 23.74
N LEU A 435 7.91 -3.57 24.89
CA LEU A 435 6.85 -4.38 25.49
C LEU A 435 5.57 -3.54 25.65
N PHE A 436 4.46 -4.06 25.13
CA PHE A 436 3.13 -3.42 25.12
C PHE A 436 2.99 -2.15 24.26
N ALA A 437 4.02 -1.75 23.51
CA ALA A 437 3.85 -0.67 22.55
C ALA A 437 2.92 -1.10 21.42
N THR A 438 2.10 -0.16 20.95
CA THR A 438 1.26 -0.38 19.77
C THR A 438 2.13 -0.37 18.52
N TYR A 439 1.82 -1.31 17.63
CA TYR A 439 2.42 -1.41 16.31
C TYR A 439 1.34 -1.72 15.30
N HIS A 440 1.65 -1.41 14.06
CA HIS A 440 0.85 -1.75 12.89
C HIS A 440 1.80 -1.79 11.70
N MET A 441 1.42 -2.54 10.67
CA MET A 441 2.10 -2.52 9.39
C MET A 441 1.08 -2.50 8.27
N ALA A 442 1.42 -1.80 7.20
CA ALA A 442 0.62 -1.74 5.99
C ALA A 442 1.56 -1.91 4.80
N MET A 443 1.03 -2.46 3.71
CA MET A 443 1.79 -2.69 2.50
C MET A 443 1.05 -2.16 1.27
N GLY A 444 1.79 -1.46 0.42
CA GLY A 444 1.34 -1.01 -0.88
C GLY A 444 1.60 -2.05 -1.99
N ARG A 445 0.87 -1.89 -3.10
CA ARG A 445 0.87 -2.81 -4.25
C ARG A 445 2.14 -2.76 -5.09
N TYR A 446 3.00 -1.76 -4.91
CA TYR A 446 4.30 -1.63 -5.59
C TYR A 446 5.46 -1.91 -4.63
N GLY A 447 5.16 -2.58 -3.51
CA GLY A 447 6.14 -3.13 -2.59
C GLY A 447 6.66 -2.14 -1.55
N THR A 448 6.01 -0.99 -1.35
CA THR A 448 6.28 -0.16 -0.18
C THR A 448 5.66 -0.79 1.05
N ALA A 449 6.46 -1.06 2.07
CA ALA A 449 6.00 -1.42 3.40
C ALA A 449 6.19 -0.25 4.36
N VAL A 450 5.18 0.02 5.19
CA VAL A 450 5.21 1.05 6.23
C VAL A 450 4.78 0.42 7.55
N TRP A 451 5.43 0.78 8.65
CA TRP A 451 5.11 0.26 9.97
C TRP A 451 5.34 1.29 11.08
N ILE A 452 4.67 1.06 12.22
CA ILE A 452 4.93 1.75 13.48
C ILE A 452 5.89 0.90 14.30
N ASP A 453 7.01 1.48 14.72
CA ASP A 453 7.93 0.87 15.68
C ASP A 453 8.32 1.82 16.81
N SER A 454 9.14 1.33 17.74
CA SER A 454 9.59 2.04 18.94
C SER A 454 11.03 2.56 18.85
N HIS A 455 11.64 2.59 17.66
CA HIS A 455 13.03 3.02 17.51
C HIS A 455 13.14 4.55 17.51
N THR A 456 13.19 5.15 18.71
CA THR A 456 13.20 6.61 18.87
C THR A 456 14.42 7.15 19.61
N GLU A 457 15.34 6.27 20.03
CA GLU A 457 16.52 6.64 20.81
C GLU A 457 17.45 7.61 20.06
N ASP A 458 17.59 7.44 18.74
CA ASP A 458 18.36 8.34 17.87
C ASP A 458 17.78 9.76 17.78
N TYR A 459 16.50 9.94 18.09
CA TYR A 459 15.77 11.21 17.93
C TYR A 459 15.58 11.96 19.25
N PHE A 460 15.19 11.24 20.31
CA PHE A 460 14.84 11.86 21.60
C PHE A 460 15.85 11.58 22.71
N GLY A 461 16.84 10.70 22.47
CA GLY A 461 17.81 10.29 23.49
C GLY A 461 17.19 9.53 24.66
N ARG A 462 15.97 8.99 24.48
CA ARG A 462 15.24 8.20 25.47
C ARG A 462 14.64 6.96 24.83
N THR A 463 14.62 5.87 25.60
CA THR A 463 14.14 4.56 25.16
C THR A 463 12.79 4.20 25.77
N ASP A 464 12.17 5.07 26.57
CA ASP A 464 10.97 4.76 27.35
C ASP A 464 9.67 5.20 26.67
N ARG A 465 9.74 6.07 25.65
CA ARG A 465 8.58 6.62 24.93
C ARG A 465 8.91 6.96 23.47
N GLY A 466 7.87 7.11 22.68
CA GLY A 466 7.91 7.57 21.31
C GLY A 466 7.70 6.46 20.29
N GLN A 467 7.13 6.86 19.16
CA GLN A 467 6.88 6.01 18.02
C GLN A 467 7.55 6.58 16.78
N ARG A 468 7.96 5.68 15.89
CA ARG A 468 8.52 6.01 14.58
C ARG A 468 7.66 5.39 13.50
N LEU A 469 7.28 6.20 12.52
CA LEU A 469 6.67 5.78 11.28
C LEU A 469 7.79 5.50 10.30
N ALA A 470 8.14 4.22 10.16
CA ALA A 470 9.21 3.76 9.30
C ALA A 470 8.65 3.04 8.07
N GLY A 471 9.46 2.91 7.03
CA GLY A 471 9.14 2.05 5.90
C GLY A 471 10.34 1.64 5.07
N SER A 472 10.10 0.76 4.12
CA SER A 472 11.11 0.27 3.19
C SER A 472 10.43 -0.13 1.88
N LEU A 473 11.17 0.00 0.79
CA LEU A 473 10.75 -0.39 -0.54
C LEU A 473 11.31 -1.77 -0.86
N LEU A 474 10.44 -2.77 -0.84
CA LEU A 474 10.78 -4.19 -0.80
C LEU A 474 11.12 -4.79 -2.18
N LEU A 475 10.82 -4.07 -3.26
CA LEU A 475 11.18 -4.52 -4.60
C LEU A 475 12.69 -4.39 -4.82
N ASP A 476 13.36 -5.53 -5.00
CA ASP A 476 14.67 -5.59 -5.63
C ASP A 476 14.49 -5.22 -7.11
N LEU A 477 14.81 -3.98 -7.46
CA LEU A 477 15.04 -3.62 -8.84
C LEU A 477 16.28 -4.40 -9.28
N GLN A 478 16.09 -5.61 -9.81
CA GLN A 478 17.12 -6.26 -10.60
C GLN A 478 17.34 -5.40 -11.83
N VAL A 479 18.29 -4.48 -11.73
CA VAL A 479 18.75 -3.67 -12.85
C VAL A 479 19.55 -4.59 -13.78
N GLY A 480 18.83 -5.36 -14.59
CA GLY A 480 19.26 -5.91 -15.89
C GLY A 480 20.68 -6.45 -16.05
N ASP A 481 21.26 -7.05 -15.02
CA ASP A 481 22.49 -7.84 -15.18
C ASP A 481 22.04 -9.30 -15.12
N ASP A 482 21.99 -9.97 -16.28
CA ASP A 482 21.43 -11.31 -16.53
C ASP A 482 22.13 -12.46 -15.76
N ARG A 483 22.81 -12.16 -14.67
CA ARG A 483 23.35 -13.14 -13.75
C ARG A 483 22.26 -13.48 -12.75
N GLU A 484 21.56 -14.55 -13.08
CA GLU A 484 20.56 -15.25 -12.27
C GLU A 484 21.19 -15.89 -11.02
N GLU A 485 21.99 -15.12 -10.26
CA GLU A 485 22.44 -15.52 -8.94
C GLU A 485 21.24 -15.39 -7.99
N VAL A 486 20.83 -16.52 -7.42
CA VAL A 486 19.80 -16.58 -6.38
C VAL A 486 20.23 -15.62 -5.27
N PRO A 487 19.50 -14.52 -5.01
CA PRO A 487 19.90 -13.57 -4.00
C PRO A 487 19.92 -14.26 -2.64
N GLU A 488 21.09 -14.33 -2.01
CA GLU A 488 21.18 -14.71 -0.60
C GLU A 488 20.29 -13.75 0.21
N ALA A 489 19.56 -14.28 1.20
CA ALA A 489 18.62 -13.50 2.01
C ALA A 489 19.35 -12.30 2.63
N ARG A 490 18.93 -11.08 2.27
CA ARG A 490 19.54 -9.85 2.77
C ARG A 490 18.91 -9.47 4.10
N VAL A 491 19.76 -9.27 5.11
CA VAL A 491 19.35 -8.72 6.41
C VAL A 491 19.55 -7.21 6.36
N GLU A 492 18.46 -6.44 6.38
CA GLU A 492 18.48 -4.98 6.43
C GLU A 492 18.48 -4.50 7.88
N SER A 493 19.38 -3.57 8.19
CA SER A 493 19.45 -2.96 9.53
C SER A 493 18.34 -1.91 9.72
N THR A 494 18.01 -1.59 10.97
CA THR A 494 17.06 -0.50 11.31
C THR A 494 17.46 0.87 10.76
N MET A 495 18.74 1.08 10.45
CA MET A 495 19.27 2.32 9.89
C MET A 495 19.04 2.44 8.39
N GLU A 496 18.68 1.35 7.72
CA GLU A 496 18.39 1.34 6.27
C GLU A 496 16.91 1.63 5.98
N SER A 497 16.04 1.65 7.00
CA SER A 497 14.63 2.00 6.82
C SER A 497 14.44 3.51 6.64
N THR A 498 13.56 3.89 5.72
CA THR A 498 13.05 5.25 5.59
C THR A 498 12.26 5.64 6.84
N VAL A 499 12.41 6.89 7.29
CA VAL A 499 11.67 7.45 8.43
C VAL A 499 10.79 8.59 7.94
N PHE A 500 9.48 8.39 7.96
CA PHE A 500 8.48 9.33 7.47
C PHE A 500 8.07 10.35 8.53
N LEU A 501 7.93 9.89 9.78
CA LEU A 501 7.51 10.72 10.90
C LEU A 501 8.00 10.12 12.23
N VAL A 502 8.22 10.97 13.22
CA VAL A 502 8.51 10.57 14.61
C VAL A 502 7.55 11.30 15.56
N SER A 503 7.13 10.60 16.60
CA SER A 503 6.28 11.14 17.67
C SER A 503 6.91 10.83 19.02
N GLU A 504 6.93 11.81 19.92
CA GLU A 504 7.31 11.57 21.32
C GLU A 504 6.25 10.76 22.10
N ASN A 505 5.03 10.72 21.58
CA ASN A 505 3.90 10.06 22.21
C ASN A 505 3.65 8.68 21.60
N ASP A 506 3.17 7.76 22.43
CA ASP A 506 2.79 6.40 22.03
C ASP A 506 1.29 6.33 21.69
N ASN A 507 0.83 7.23 20.81
CA ASN A 507 -0.58 7.41 20.52
C ASN A 507 -1.01 6.84 19.16
N TRP A 508 -0.10 6.49 18.25
CA TRP A 508 -0.44 5.90 16.95
C TRP A 508 -0.85 4.43 17.10
N THR A 509 -1.90 4.05 16.40
CA THR A 509 -2.53 2.72 16.49
C THR A 509 -2.68 2.04 15.14
N ARG A 510 -2.94 2.78 14.07
CA ARG A 510 -3.28 2.24 12.74
C ARG A 510 -2.58 2.98 11.63
N LEU A 511 -2.30 2.25 10.55
CA LEU A 511 -1.73 2.79 9.32
C LEU A 511 -2.56 2.36 8.13
N ALA A 512 -2.66 3.24 7.15
CA ALA A 512 -3.02 2.89 5.77
C ALA A 512 -1.98 3.52 4.83
N VAL A 513 -1.72 2.86 3.70
CA VAL A 513 -0.78 3.36 2.68
C VAL A 513 -1.45 3.37 1.32
N SER A 514 -1.38 4.50 0.63
CA SER A 514 -1.67 4.62 -0.79
C SER A 514 -0.36 4.88 -1.51
N GLU A 515 0.27 3.81 -1.97
CA GLU A 515 1.55 3.90 -2.64
C GLU A 515 1.43 4.62 -4.00
N GLU A 516 0.28 4.46 -4.68
CA GLU A 516 -0.02 5.06 -5.98
C GLU A 516 -0.04 6.59 -5.92
N GLU A 517 -0.66 7.15 -4.88
CA GLU A 517 -0.76 8.61 -4.69
C GLU A 517 0.27 9.15 -3.69
N GLY A 518 1.20 8.31 -3.21
CA GLY A 518 2.21 8.76 -2.26
C GLY A 518 1.64 9.19 -0.91
N ARG A 519 0.60 8.54 -0.39
CA ARG A 519 -0.04 8.92 0.89
C ARG A 519 0.17 7.90 2.00
N ILE A 520 0.33 8.38 3.22
CA ILE A 520 0.31 7.56 4.44
C ILE A 520 -0.69 8.18 5.41
N ALA A 521 -1.65 7.39 5.89
CA ALA A 521 -2.57 7.80 6.95
C ALA A 521 -2.19 7.11 8.26
N VAL A 522 -2.14 7.87 9.35
CA VAL A 522 -1.80 7.40 10.70
C VAL A 522 -2.95 7.73 11.64
N GLY A 523 -3.56 6.69 12.23
CA GLY A 523 -4.65 6.83 13.19
C GLY A 523 -4.13 6.81 14.62
N SER A 524 -4.77 7.59 15.49
CA SER A 524 -4.37 7.74 16.88
C SER A 524 -5.44 7.28 17.88
N VAL A 525 -5.04 7.02 19.13
CA VAL A 525 -5.93 6.66 20.25
C VAL A 525 -6.92 7.78 20.65
N ASP A 526 -6.66 9.02 20.24
CA ASP A 526 -7.51 10.18 20.52
C ASP A 526 -8.50 10.50 19.39
N GLY A 527 -8.43 9.76 18.28
CA GLY A 527 -9.39 9.86 17.18
C GLY A 527 -8.91 10.77 16.07
N THR A 528 -7.71 11.33 16.24
CA THR A 528 -7.05 12.08 15.17
C THR A 528 -6.50 11.12 14.13
N ILE A 529 -6.57 11.55 12.87
CA ILE A 529 -5.93 10.87 11.75
C ILE A 529 -5.00 11.89 11.09
N THR A 530 -3.71 11.59 11.04
CA THR A 530 -2.72 12.39 10.30
C THR A 530 -2.52 11.77 8.92
N VAL A 531 -2.70 12.55 7.85
CA VAL A 531 -2.44 12.13 6.47
C VAL A 531 -1.22 12.88 5.96
N LEU A 532 -0.21 12.15 5.53
CA LEU A 532 1.03 12.64 4.93
C LEU A 532 0.98 12.39 3.42
N GLU A 533 1.23 13.41 2.60
CA GLU A 533 1.35 13.29 1.14
C GLU A 533 2.79 13.49 0.68
N TYR A 534 3.23 12.73 -0.32
CA TYR A 534 4.60 12.74 -0.84
C TYR A 534 4.71 12.90 -2.37
N ALA A 535 3.58 12.88 -3.07
CA ALA A 535 3.49 13.09 -4.52
C ALA A 535 3.55 14.58 -4.90
#